data_AF-A0A133VD93-F1
#
_entry.id   AF-A0A133VD93-F1
#
_cell.length_a   1.000
_cell.length_b   1.000
_cell.length_c   1.000
_cell.angle_alpha   90.00
_cell.angle_beta   90.00
_cell.angle_gamma   90.00
#
_symmetry.space_group_name_H-M   'P 1'
#
loop_
_entity.id
_entity.type
_entity.pdbx_description
1 polymer ?
#
loop_
_entity_poly.entity_id
_entity_poly.type
_entity_poly.pdbx_seq_one_letter_code
_entity_poly.pdbx_strand_id
1 'polypeptide(L)'
;MFTQGEYIAYKEIEEPSRIGVRWNRGYEPIPIGINKKLVKDVYEFLGQIPELLQEDLPPKLLKKFKTSVSWIGRSIDEKDSDIRIIYLSTALESILTTRSDRKKGETLAYRMMLLNSKVDEPFILPSKVLWIYELRSKIIHGSRLGIATQSEYHTLRKVAIETLIYSLGIIRKKEMKKHSQFINFLESSDKVSEVLAWLKEQDDKYSENIKDQLETNLEEN
;
A
#
# COMPACT_ATOMS: atom_id res chain seq x y z
N MET A 1 33.06 35.45 10.08
CA MET A 1 33.32 36.56 9.15
C MET A 1 31.96 37.05 8.67
N PHE A 2 31.60 38.32 8.87
CA PHE A 2 30.32 38.87 8.42
C PHE A 2 30.45 39.32 6.97
N THR A 3 29.64 38.77 6.08
CA THR A 3 29.45 39.31 4.73
C THR A 3 28.21 40.20 4.72
N GLN A 4 28.30 41.31 3.99
CA GLN A 4 27.27 42.35 3.89
C GLN A 4 26.00 41.77 3.26
N GLY A 5 24.86 41.98 3.91
CA GLY A 5 23.58 41.32 3.59
C GLY A 5 23.02 41.67 2.21
N GLU A 6 22.44 40.67 1.56
CA GLU A 6 21.71 40.84 0.30
C GLU A 6 20.47 41.73 0.51
N TYR A 7 20.19 42.59 -0.48
CA TYR A 7 18.94 43.35 -0.53
C TYR A 7 17.83 42.40 -0.94
N ILE A 8 16.85 42.22 -0.06
CA ILE A 8 15.70 41.35 -0.33
C ILE A 8 14.46 42.24 -0.41
N ALA A 9 13.78 42.19 -1.56
CA ALA A 9 12.45 42.74 -1.70
C ALA A 9 11.45 41.70 -1.18
N TYR A 10 10.62 42.08 -0.21
CA TYR A 10 9.55 41.21 0.28
C TYR A 10 8.25 41.98 0.37
N LYS A 11 7.14 41.23 0.30
CA LYS A 11 5.78 41.75 0.34
C LYS A 11 5.08 41.14 1.53
N GLU A 12 4.72 41.96 2.50
CA GLU A 12 3.85 41.55 3.59
C GLU A 12 2.40 41.50 3.10
N ILE A 13 1.61 40.59 3.67
CA ILE A 13 0.38 40.08 3.08
C ILE A 13 -0.69 41.18 2.91
N GLU A 14 -0.56 42.35 3.55
CA GLU A 14 -1.53 43.45 3.48
C GLU A 14 -0.93 44.88 3.35
N GLU A 15 0.37 45.03 3.06
CA GLU A 15 1.01 46.36 2.84
C GLU A 15 1.85 46.43 1.55
N PRO A 16 2.09 47.64 0.99
CA PRO A 16 2.92 47.81 -0.21
C PRO A 16 4.38 47.40 0.04
N SER A 17 4.96 46.74 -0.96
CA SER A 17 6.30 46.13 -0.89
C SER A 17 7.40 47.11 -0.46
N ARG A 18 8.30 46.67 0.42
CA ARG A 18 9.47 47.44 0.87
C ARG A 18 10.76 46.68 0.59
N ILE A 19 11.87 47.41 0.47
CA ILE A 19 13.22 46.84 0.34
C ILE A 19 13.98 47.11 1.65
N GLY A 20 14.52 46.05 2.26
CA GLY A 20 15.31 46.15 3.49
C GLY A 20 16.53 45.25 3.47
N VAL A 21 17.50 45.54 4.34
CA VAL A 21 18.73 44.75 4.50
C VAL A 21 18.63 43.93 5.78
N ARG A 22 18.72 42.60 5.69
CA ARG A 22 18.67 41.70 6.85
C ARG A 22 20.05 41.09 7.10
N TRP A 23 20.53 41.18 8.33
CA TRP A 23 21.76 40.51 8.76
C TRP A 23 21.41 39.14 9.35
N ASN A 24 21.82 38.04 8.72
CA ASN A 24 21.60 36.69 9.24
C ASN A 24 22.90 36.11 9.83
N ARG A 25 22.87 35.74 11.11
CA ARG A 25 23.83 34.78 11.71
C ARG A 25 23.24 33.38 11.56
N GLY A 26 24.08 32.42 11.16
CA GLY A 26 23.69 31.07 10.76
C GLY A 26 22.80 30.34 11.74
N TYR A 27 21.58 30.05 11.30
CA TYR A 27 20.93 28.74 11.26
C TYR A 27 19.57 29.00 10.59
N GLU A 28 19.41 28.68 9.31
CA GLU A 28 18.07 28.70 8.71
C GLU A 28 17.38 27.40 9.10
N PRO A 29 16.28 27.42 9.88
CA PRO A 29 15.45 26.24 10.03
C PRO A 29 14.97 25.89 8.62
N ILE A 30 15.32 24.69 8.15
CA ILE A 30 14.79 24.14 6.89
C ILE A 30 13.28 24.27 7.00
N PRO A 31 12.61 25.11 6.16
CA PRO A 31 11.18 25.22 6.24
C PRO A 31 10.63 23.84 5.90
N ILE A 32 10.05 23.16 6.89
CA ILE A 32 9.26 21.95 6.68
C ILE A 32 8.01 22.44 5.96
N GLY A 33 8.13 22.59 4.63
CA GLY A 33 7.01 22.81 3.76
C GLY A 33 6.12 21.58 3.87
N ILE A 34 5.05 21.70 4.64
CA ILE A 34 4.06 20.65 4.75
C ILE A 34 3.50 20.42 3.34
N ASN A 35 3.86 19.28 2.73
CA ASN A 35 3.43 18.94 1.40
C ASN A 35 1.89 18.75 1.42
N LYS A 36 1.16 19.69 0.82
CA LYS A 36 -0.32 19.66 0.81
C LYS A 36 -0.90 18.35 0.26
N LYS A 37 -0.19 17.69 -0.66
CA LYS A 37 -0.56 16.36 -1.17
C LYS A 37 -0.38 15.27 -0.11
N LEU A 38 0.74 15.29 0.61
CA LEU A 38 1.00 14.39 1.74
C LEU A 38 -0.06 14.54 2.83
N VAL A 39 -0.42 15.78 3.15
CA VAL A 39 -1.48 16.10 4.12
C VAL A 39 -2.82 15.54 3.68
N LYS A 40 -3.20 15.76 2.41
CA LYS A 40 -4.43 15.21 1.87
C LYS A 40 -4.43 13.68 1.90
N ASP A 41 -3.34 13.04 1.45
CA ASP A 41 -3.18 11.59 1.45
C ASP A 41 -3.28 11.00 2.89
N VAL A 42 -2.67 11.68 3.87
CA VAL A 42 -2.73 11.29 5.29
C VAL A 42 -4.14 11.49 5.84
N TYR A 43 -4.83 12.60 5.56
CA TYR A 43 -6.19 12.83 6.06
C TYR A 43 -7.24 11.92 5.40
N GLU A 44 -7.11 11.61 4.10
CA GLU A 44 -7.98 10.63 3.43
C GLU A 44 -7.81 9.25 4.07
N PHE A 45 -6.58 8.83 4.32
CA PHE A 45 -6.28 7.56 4.98
C PHE A 45 -6.75 7.54 6.44
N LEU A 46 -6.39 8.56 7.22
CA LEU A 46 -6.77 8.68 8.64
C LEU A 46 -8.26 8.91 8.84
N GLY A 47 -8.99 9.47 7.88
CA GLY A 47 -10.45 9.59 7.95
C GLY A 47 -11.16 8.24 7.96
N GLN A 48 -10.53 7.21 7.39
CA GLN A 48 -11.11 5.86 7.30
C GLN A 48 -10.67 4.97 8.49
N ILE A 49 -9.51 5.25 9.11
CA ILE A 49 -8.86 4.39 10.12
C ILE A 49 -9.62 4.24 11.48
N PRO A 50 -10.21 5.28 12.10
CA PRO A 50 -10.77 5.20 13.45
C PRO A 50 -11.94 4.22 13.57
N GLU A 51 -12.84 4.22 12.60
CA GLU A 51 -13.90 3.22 12.52
C GLU A 51 -13.33 1.83 12.19
N LEU A 52 -12.24 1.76 11.42
CA LEU A 52 -11.57 0.53 10.97
C LEU A 52 -10.72 -0.20 12.05
N LEU A 53 -10.32 0.47 13.14
CA LEU A 53 -9.49 -0.09 14.21
C LEU A 53 -10.13 -0.13 15.60
N GLN A 54 -11.47 -0.09 15.70
CA GLN A 54 -12.19 -0.35 16.95
C GLN A 54 -11.73 -1.68 17.60
N GLU A 55 -11.72 -1.75 18.93
CA GLU A 55 -11.10 -2.82 19.73
C GLU A 55 -11.78 -4.20 19.64
N ASP A 56 -12.82 -4.35 18.81
CA ASP A 56 -13.62 -5.58 18.71
C ASP A 56 -12.93 -6.74 17.97
N LEU A 57 -11.74 -6.50 17.41
CA LEU A 57 -10.95 -7.54 16.75
C LEU A 57 -10.11 -8.33 17.76
N PRO A 58 -10.02 -9.66 17.63
CA PRO A 58 -9.14 -10.45 18.49
C PRO A 58 -7.68 -9.97 18.41
N PRO A 59 -6.92 -10.00 19.53
CA PRO A 59 -5.60 -9.35 19.61
C PRO A 59 -4.60 -9.75 18.52
N LYS A 60 -4.60 -11.03 18.11
CA LYS A 60 -3.72 -11.52 17.03
C LYS A 60 -4.08 -10.94 15.66
N LEU A 61 -5.37 -10.78 15.40
CA LEU A 61 -5.88 -10.23 14.15
C LEU A 61 -5.66 -8.71 14.13
N LEU A 62 -5.99 -8.04 15.23
CA LEU A 62 -5.72 -6.62 15.43
C LEU A 62 -4.23 -6.28 15.23
N LYS A 63 -3.32 -7.10 15.78
CA LYS A 63 -1.87 -6.91 15.60
C LYS A 63 -1.45 -6.95 14.13
N LYS A 64 -2.01 -7.87 13.33
CA LYS A 64 -1.74 -7.95 11.88
C LYS A 64 -2.16 -6.65 11.19
N PHE A 65 -3.39 -6.20 11.38
CA PHE A 65 -3.90 -4.99 10.74
C PHE A 65 -3.22 -3.71 11.22
N LYS A 66 -2.91 -3.58 12.52
CA LYS A 66 -2.08 -2.47 13.04
C LYS A 66 -0.70 -2.46 12.39
N THR A 67 -0.11 -3.63 12.14
CA THR A 67 1.17 -3.76 11.44
C THR A 67 1.03 -3.30 9.99
N SER A 68 -0.03 -3.71 9.28
CA SER A 68 -0.30 -3.27 7.89
C SER A 68 -0.45 -1.76 7.80
N VAL A 69 -1.24 -1.16 8.71
CA VAL A 69 -1.44 0.30 8.80
C VAL A 69 -0.13 1.02 9.02
N SER A 70 0.72 0.52 9.93
CA SER A 70 2.03 1.10 10.19
C SER A 70 2.93 1.11 8.94
N TRP A 71 2.94 0.00 8.18
CA TRP A 71 3.70 -0.07 6.93
C TRP A 71 3.15 0.85 5.84
N ILE A 72 1.82 0.95 5.71
CA ILE A 72 1.21 1.92 4.78
C ILE A 72 1.61 3.35 5.18
N GLY A 73 1.50 3.70 6.46
CA GLY A 73 1.92 5.02 6.97
C GLY A 73 3.39 5.31 6.70
N ARG A 74 4.29 4.34 6.92
CA ARG A 74 5.72 4.48 6.59
C ARG A 74 5.96 4.69 5.10
N SER A 75 5.18 4.05 4.23
CA SER A 75 5.28 4.27 2.77
C SER A 75 4.83 5.66 2.32
N ILE A 76 4.06 6.35 3.14
CA ILE A 76 3.60 7.71 2.86
C ILE A 76 4.70 8.73 3.22
N ASP A 77 5.41 8.50 4.33
CA ASP A 77 6.48 9.37 4.83
C ASP A 77 7.82 9.18 4.11
N GLU A 78 8.11 7.95 3.65
CA GLU A 78 9.33 7.64 2.88
C GLU A 78 9.39 8.47 1.60
N LYS A 79 10.58 8.84 1.10
CA LYS A 79 10.78 9.56 -0.17
C LYS A 79 11.20 8.63 -1.31
N ASP A 80 11.93 7.57 -1.01
CA ASP A 80 12.44 6.61 -1.98
C ASP A 80 11.33 5.65 -2.46
N SER A 81 11.07 5.64 -3.77
CA SER A 81 10.02 4.79 -4.38
C SER A 81 10.25 3.30 -4.15
N ASP A 82 11.49 2.83 -4.16
CA ASP A 82 11.82 1.42 -3.96
C ASP A 82 11.47 0.99 -2.53
N ILE A 83 11.84 1.81 -1.55
CA ILE A 83 11.53 1.55 -0.13
C ILE A 83 10.01 1.62 0.11
N ARG A 84 9.31 2.57 -0.51
CA ARG A 84 7.84 2.66 -0.45
C ARG A 84 7.17 1.37 -0.92
N ILE A 85 7.64 0.81 -2.04
CA ILE A 85 7.12 -0.46 -2.57
C ILE A 85 7.38 -1.61 -1.58
N ILE A 86 8.56 -1.67 -0.94
CA ILE A 86 8.84 -2.67 0.08
C ILE A 86 7.84 -2.59 1.24
N TYR A 87 7.57 -1.39 1.75
CA TYR A 87 6.61 -1.19 2.84
C TYR A 87 5.19 -1.61 2.44
N LEU A 88 4.73 -1.21 1.25
CA LEU A 88 3.40 -1.58 0.75
C LEU A 88 3.25 -3.09 0.52
N SER A 89 4.25 -3.74 -0.06
CA SER A 89 4.26 -5.21 -0.21
C SER A 89 4.22 -5.90 1.15
N THR A 90 4.95 -5.38 2.15
CA THR A 90 4.93 -5.92 3.51
C THR A 90 3.56 -5.76 4.17
N ALA A 91 2.87 -4.63 3.92
CA ALA A 91 1.50 -4.42 4.37
C ALA A 91 0.55 -5.45 3.75
N LEU A 92 0.61 -5.64 2.44
CA LEU A 92 -0.24 -6.61 1.74
C LEU A 92 0.05 -8.05 2.18
N GLU A 93 1.32 -8.44 2.31
CA GLU A 93 1.71 -9.76 2.82
C GLU A 93 1.10 -10.02 4.21
N SER A 94 1.09 -9.03 5.10
CA SER A 94 0.55 -9.21 6.45
C SER A 94 -0.96 -9.53 6.48
N ILE A 95 -1.69 -9.06 5.46
CA ILE A 95 -3.15 -9.21 5.31
C ILE A 95 -3.50 -10.46 4.49
N LEU A 96 -2.88 -10.64 3.33
CA LEU A 96 -3.29 -11.64 2.34
C LEU A 96 -2.46 -12.91 2.34
N THR A 97 -1.30 -12.94 3.00
CA THR A 97 -0.41 -14.12 2.96
C THR A 97 -0.32 -14.86 4.28
N THR A 98 0.02 -16.13 4.18
CA THR A 98 0.33 -17.05 5.26
C THR A 98 1.79 -17.50 5.18
N ARG A 99 2.24 -18.27 6.17
CA ARG A 99 3.61 -18.82 6.16
C ARG A 99 3.78 -20.01 5.22
N SER A 100 2.70 -20.69 4.85
CA SER A 100 2.72 -21.85 3.96
C SER A 100 2.73 -21.46 2.48
N ASP A 101 2.43 -20.20 2.15
CA ASP A 101 2.43 -19.72 0.77
C ASP A 101 3.84 -19.79 0.17
N ARG A 102 4.04 -20.70 -0.80
CA ARG A 102 5.35 -20.88 -1.48
C ARG A 102 5.64 -19.71 -2.43
N LYS A 103 4.64 -19.32 -3.23
CA LYS A 103 4.72 -18.22 -4.21
C LYS A 103 3.88 -17.03 -3.74
N LYS A 104 4.47 -16.20 -2.88
CA LYS A 104 3.76 -15.11 -2.20
C LYS A 104 3.18 -14.05 -3.14
N GLY A 105 3.89 -13.70 -4.21
CA GLY A 105 3.45 -12.63 -5.12
C GLY A 105 2.17 -13.03 -5.84
N GLU A 106 2.17 -14.23 -6.41
CA GLU A 106 1.06 -14.86 -7.10
C GLU A 106 -0.11 -15.07 -6.14
N THR A 107 0.18 -15.56 -4.94
CA THR A 107 -0.83 -15.77 -3.89
C THR A 107 -1.51 -14.48 -3.47
N LEU A 108 -0.74 -13.42 -3.26
CA LEU A 108 -1.25 -12.09 -2.96
C LEU A 108 -2.13 -11.56 -4.10
N ALA A 109 -1.68 -11.71 -5.35
CA ALA A 109 -2.39 -11.20 -6.51
C ALA A 109 -3.78 -11.84 -6.68
N TYR A 110 -3.90 -13.18 -6.61
CA TYR A 110 -5.23 -13.81 -6.72
C TYR A 110 -6.10 -13.56 -5.48
N ARG A 111 -5.53 -13.53 -4.26
CA ARG A 111 -6.32 -13.26 -3.04
C ARG A 111 -6.86 -11.83 -3.01
N MET A 112 -6.13 -10.87 -3.57
CA MET A 112 -6.63 -9.51 -3.80
C MET A 112 -7.80 -9.53 -4.78
N MET A 113 -7.68 -10.24 -5.90
CA MET A 113 -8.77 -10.35 -6.87
C MET A 113 -10.02 -11.01 -6.26
N LEU A 114 -9.87 -12.12 -5.52
CA LEU A 114 -10.96 -12.77 -4.79
C LEU A 114 -11.61 -11.83 -3.76
N LEU A 115 -10.80 -11.06 -3.03
CA LEU A 115 -11.29 -10.08 -2.07
C LEU A 115 -12.18 -9.03 -2.73
N ASN A 116 -11.71 -8.41 -3.82
CA ASN A 116 -12.46 -7.42 -4.58
C ASN A 116 -13.75 -8.02 -5.17
N SER A 117 -13.68 -9.22 -5.75
CA SER A 117 -14.87 -9.95 -6.23
C SER A 117 -15.87 -10.28 -5.12
N LYS A 118 -15.43 -10.43 -3.86
CA LYS A 118 -16.31 -10.70 -2.71
C LYS A 118 -17.05 -9.50 -2.18
N VAL A 119 -16.56 -8.30 -2.48
CA VAL A 119 -17.22 -7.04 -2.13
C VAL A 119 -17.85 -6.37 -3.35
N ASP A 120 -17.87 -7.06 -4.50
CA ASP A 120 -18.39 -6.56 -5.78
C ASP A 120 -17.73 -5.25 -6.25
N GLU A 121 -16.45 -5.07 -5.94
CA GLU A 121 -15.66 -3.90 -6.31
C GLU A 121 -14.68 -4.24 -7.46
N PRO A 122 -14.36 -3.27 -8.35
CA PRO A 122 -13.35 -3.47 -9.38
C PRO A 122 -11.96 -3.69 -8.73
N PHE A 123 -11.09 -4.40 -9.45
CA PHE A 123 -9.72 -4.66 -9.03
C PHE A 123 -8.70 -4.07 -10.00
N ILE A 124 -7.51 -3.76 -9.48
CA ILE A 124 -6.33 -3.51 -10.32
C ILE A 124 -5.89 -4.83 -10.93
N LEU A 125 -5.47 -4.81 -12.20
CA LEU A 125 -5.03 -6.01 -12.92
C LEU A 125 -4.02 -6.81 -12.08
N PRO A 126 -4.31 -8.09 -11.79
CA PRO A 126 -3.48 -8.89 -10.87
C PRO A 126 -2.07 -9.13 -11.45
N SER A 127 -1.94 -9.19 -12.78
CA SER A 127 -0.65 -9.21 -13.48
C SER A 127 0.22 -7.99 -13.19
N LYS A 128 -0.38 -6.79 -13.15
CA LYS A 128 0.34 -5.55 -12.76
C LYS A 128 0.76 -5.60 -11.30
N VAL A 129 -0.10 -6.10 -10.41
CA VAL A 129 0.24 -6.24 -8.98
C VAL A 129 1.40 -7.21 -8.77
N LEU A 130 1.36 -8.36 -9.43
CA LEU A 130 2.45 -9.34 -9.40
C LEU A 130 3.75 -8.75 -9.94
N TRP A 131 3.72 -8.07 -11.08
CA TRP A 131 4.90 -7.41 -11.64
C TRP A 131 5.50 -6.39 -10.67
N ILE A 132 4.69 -5.55 -10.01
CA ILE A 132 5.18 -4.60 -8.99
C ILE A 132 5.80 -5.37 -7.81
N TYR A 133 5.18 -6.47 -7.37
CA TYR A 133 5.71 -7.30 -6.29
C TYR A 133 7.06 -7.94 -6.66
N GLU A 134 7.27 -8.31 -7.92
CA GLU A 134 8.58 -8.78 -8.39
C GLU A 134 9.64 -7.68 -8.38
N LEU A 135 9.28 -6.40 -8.60
CA LEU A 135 10.21 -5.28 -8.41
C LEU A 135 10.72 -5.24 -6.97
N ARG A 136 9.83 -5.41 -5.98
CA ARG A 136 10.22 -5.52 -4.56
C ARG A 136 11.27 -6.62 -4.34
N SER A 137 11.10 -7.77 -4.98
CA SER A 137 12.08 -8.87 -4.89
C SER A 137 13.45 -8.43 -5.43
N LYS A 138 13.48 -7.81 -6.61
CA LYS A 138 14.71 -7.31 -7.24
C LYS A 138 15.44 -6.26 -6.40
N ILE A 139 14.69 -5.35 -5.76
CA ILE A 139 15.22 -4.32 -4.86
C ILE A 139 15.87 -4.96 -3.63
N ILE A 140 15.16 -5.86 -2.95
CA ILE A 140 15.63 -6.45 -1.68
C ILE A 140 16.85 -7.33 -1.87
N HIS A 141 16.94 -8.05 -2.98
CA HIS A 141 18.11 -8.85 -3.30
C HIS A 141 19.29 -8.01 -3.82
N GLY A 142 19.19 -6.67 -3.77
CA GLY A 142 20.25 -5.75 -4.17
C GLY A 142 20.58 -5.79 -5.66
N SER A 143 19.74 -6.46 -6.47
CA SER A 143 20.03 -6.69 -7.88
C SER A 143 19.90 -5.42 -8.71
N ARG A 144 19.04 -4.46 -8.28
CA ARG A 144 18.82 -3.16 -8.91
C ARG A 144 18.29 -2.15 -7.88
N LEU A 145 18.68 -0.87 -8.02
CA LEU A 145 18.19 0.26 -7.23
C LEU A 145 17.61 1.33 -8.16
N GLY A 146 16.63 2.09 -7.67
CA GLY A 146 15.94 3.14 -8.42
C GLY A 146 15.06 2.62 -9.54
N ILE A 147 14.46 1.44 -9.38
CA ILE A 147 13.65 0.79 -10.43
C ILE A 147 12.15 1.03 -10.29
N ALA A 148 11.66 1.33 -9.09
CA ALA A 148 10.28 1.70 -8.88
C ALA A 148 10.07 3.19 -9.17
N THR A 149 8.99 3.51 -9.88
CA THR A 149 8.58 4.90 -10.09
C THR A 149 7.45 5.27 -9.13
N GLN A 150 7.08 6.56 -9.15
CA GLN A 150 5.91 7.04 -8.41
C GLN A 150 4.60 6.38 -8.90
N SER A 151 4.55 5.92 -10.16
CA SER A 151 3.38 5.23 -10.70
C SER A 151 3.15 3.88 -10.04
N GLU A 152 4.21 3.08 -9.88
CA GLU A 152 4.14 1.79 -9.16
C GLU A 152 3.75 2.00 -7.70
N TYR A 153 4.35 3.01 -7.05
CA TYR A 153 4.01 3.37 -5.69
C TYR A 153 2.52 3.69 -5.55
N HIS A 154 1.98 4.58 -6.40
CA HIS A 154 0.58 4.99 -6.31
C HIS A 154 -0.37 3.82 -6.59
N THR A 155 -0.03 2.96 -7.54
CA THR A 155 -0.79 1.74 -7.84
C THR A 155 -0.84 0.81 -6.63
N LEU A 156 0.32 0.46 -6.07
CA LEU A 156 0.37 -0.47 -4.94
C LEU A 156 -0.20 0.13 -3.66
N ARG A 157 -0.10 1.45 -3.48
CA ARG A 157 -0.71 2.17 -2.35
C ARG A 157 -2.23 2.03 -2.38
N LYS A 158 -2.84 2.24 -3.55
CA LYS A 158 -4.28 2.06 -3.74
C LYS A 158 -4.69 0.63 -3.38
N VAL A 159 -3.99 -0.37 -3.93
CA VAL A 159 -4.24 -1.79 -3.65
C VAL A 159 -4.13 -2.11 -2.15
N ALA A 160 -3.10 -1.60 -1.47
CA ALA A 160 -2.90 -1.83 -0.03
C ALA A 160 -4.01 -1.23 0.83
N ILE A 161 -4.46 -0.02 0.51
CA ILE A 161 -5.54 0.65 1.24
C ILE A 161 -6.87 -0.08 1.01
N GLU A 162 -7.23 -0.38 -0.25
CA GLU A 162 -8.46 -1.11 -0.57
C GLU A 162 -8.46 -2.50 0.08
N THR A 163 -7.35 -3.23 -0.01
CA THR A 163 -7.19 -4.54 0.62
C THR A 163 -7.42 -4.46 2.13
N LEU A 164 -6.85 -3.45 2.79
CA LEU A 164 -7.03 -3.22 4.22
C LEU A 164 -8.50 -3.01 4.58
N ILE A 165 -9.17 -2.11 3.85
CA ILE A 165 -10.58 -1.74 4.08
C ILE A 165 -11.48 -2.94 3.86
N TYR A 166 -11.38 -3.60 2.70
CA TYR A 166 -12.27 -4.70 2.33
C TYR A 166 -12.06 -5.91 3.24
N SER A 167 -10.82 -6.23 3.60
CA SER A 167 -10.53 -7.33 4.52
C SER A 167 -11.17 -7.10 5.89
N LEU A 168 -11.02 -5.89 6.44
CA LEU A 168 -11.61 -5.53 7.73
C LEU A 168 -13.14 -5.54 7.67
N GLY A 169 -13.74 -5.05 6.58
CA GLY A 169 -15.18 -5.10 6.35
C GLY A 169 -15.73 -6.53 6.36
N ILE A 170 -15.09 -7.45 5.63
CA ILE A 170 -15.48 -8.86 5.60
C ILE A 170 -15.30 -9.52 6.97
N ILE A 171 -14.13 -9.34 7.59
CA ILE A 171 -13.80 -9.95 8.88
C ILE A 171 -14.82 -9.58 9.94
N ARG A 172 -15.23 -8.31 9.97
CA ARG A 172 -16.25 -7.82 10.92
C ARG A 172 -17.62 -8.35 10.59
N LYS A 173 -18.07 -8.23 9.34
CA LYS A 173 -19.38 -8.71 8.88
C LYS A 173 -19.58 -10.21 9.11
N LYS A 174 -18.49 -10.99 9.03
CA LYS A 174 -18.48 -12.44 9.25
C LYS A 174 -18.01 -12.85 10.65
N GLU A 175 -17.76 -11.87 11.53
CA GLU A 175 -17.30 -12.04 12.91
C GLU A 175 -16.08 -12.98 13.07
N MET A 176 -15.19 -12.96 12.08
CA MET A 176 -14.04 -13.87 12.02
C MET A 176 -13.08 -13.60 13.17
N LYS A 177 -12.62 -14.67 13.82
CA LYS A 177 -11.74 -14.56 14.99
C LYS A 177 -10.28 -14.85 14.68
N LYS A 178 -10.00 -15.51 13.55
CA LYS A 178 -8.65 -15.91 13.12
C LYS A 178 -8.39 -15.48 11.68
N HIS A 179 -7.13 -15.13 11.41
CA HIS A 179 -6.66 -14.81 10.05
C HIS A 179 -6.86 -15.98 9.08
N SER A 180 -6.69 -17.23 9.54
CA SER A 180 -6.94 -18.41 8.72
C SER A 180 -8.40 -18.53 8.28
N GLN A 181 -9.37 -18.10 9.09
CA GLN A 181 -10.78 -18.11 8.68
C GLN A 181 -11.04 -17.13 7.53
N PHE A 182 -10.34 -15.99 7.53
CA PHE A 182 -10.40 -15.02 6.43
C PHE A 182 -9.79 -15.59 5.15
N ILE A 183 -8.60 -16.18 5.23
CA ILE A 183 -7.96 -16.80 4.05
C ILE A 183 -8.83 -17.93 3.49
N ASN A 184 -9.28 -18.85 4.34
CA ASN A 184 -10.15 -19.93 3.91
C ASN A 184 -11.45 -19.41 3.29
N PHE A 185 -12.03 -18.33 3.84
CA PHE A 185 -13.24 -17.72 3.26
C PHE A 185 -13.01 -17.15 1.86
N LEU A 186 -11.86 -16.54 1.59
CA LEU A 186 -11.52 -16.06 0.25
C LEU A 186 -11.45 -17.23 -0.75
N GLU A 187 -10.88 -18.36 -0.31
CA GLU A 187 -10.58 -19.52 -1.17
C GLU A 187 -11.72 -20.55 -1.25
N SER A 188 -12.67 -20.56 -0.30
CA SER A 188 -13.79 -21.53 -0.26
C SER A 188 -15.00 -21.08 -1.09
N SER A 189 -14.79 -20.24 -2.09
CA SER A 189 -15.80 -19.32 -2.60
C SER A 189 -16.31 -19.69 -4.00
N ASP A 190 -17.59 -19.44 -4.26
CA ASP A 190 -18.22 -19.41 -5.59
C ASP A 190 -17.51 -18.51 -6.61
N LYS A 191 -16.88 -17.42 -6.15
CA LYS A 191 -16.07 -16.51 -6.98
C LYS A 191 -14.75 -17.11 -7.48
N VAL A 192 -14.30 -18.25 -6.96
CA VAL A 192 -13.05 -18.88 -7.42
C VAL A 192 -13.14 -19.28 -8.88
N SER A 193 -14.27 -19.87 -9.30
CA SER A 193 -14.48 -20.26 -10.69
C SER A 193 -14.54 -19.05 -11.62
N GLU A 194 -15.16 -17.94 -11.18
CA GLU A 194 -15.17 -16.67 -11.92
C GLU A 194 -13.76 -16.10 -12.10
N VAL A 195 -12.97 -16.07 -11.03
CA VAL A 195 -11.57 -15.60 -11.07
C VAL A 195 -10.72 -16.47 -11.98
N LEU A 196 -10.86 -17.80 -11.90
CA LEU A 196 -10.14 -18.73 -12.78
C LEU A 196 -10.53 -18.56 -14.24
N ALA A 197 -11.82 -18.37 -14.54
CA ALA A 197 -12.29 -18.11 -15.90
C ALA A 197 -11.68 -16.81 -16.44
N TRP A 198 -11.72 -15.74 -15.65
CA TRP A 198 -11.14 -14.45 -16.04
C TRP A 198 -9.63 -14.54 -16.28
N LEU A 199 -8.89 -15.26 -15.43
CA LEU A 199 -7.44 -15.46 -15.60
C LEU A 199 -7.10 -16.28 -16.85
N LYS A 200 -7.95 -17.23 -17.24
CA LYS A 200 -7.80 -18.03 -18.47
C LYS A 200 -8.02 -17.23 -19.75
N GLU A 201 -8.80 -16.15 -19.68
CA GLU A 201 -9.01 -15.23 -20.80
C GLU A 201 -7.85 -14.25 -21.02
N GLN A 202 -6.92 -14.14 -20.06
CA GLN A 202 -5.77 -13.24 -20.20
C GLN A 202 -4.62 -13.93 -20.97
N ASP A 203 -4.11 -13.25 -21.99
CA ASP A 203 -2.95 -13.71 -22.78
C ASP A 203 -1.65 -13.09 -22.24
N ASP A 204 -1.35 -13.36 -20.96
CA ASP A 204 -0.09 -12.90 -20.36
C ASP A 204 0.47 -13.88 -19.32
N LYS A 205 1.80 -13.97 -19.28
CA LYS A 205 2.54 -14.89 -18.41
C LYS A 205 2.26 -14.68 -16.93
N TYR A 206 2.00 -13.45 -16.50
CA TYR A 206 1.73 -13.18 -15.08
C TYR A 206 0.38 -13.75 -14.69
N SER A 207 -0.66 -13.55 -15.50
CA SER A 207 -1.98 -14.14 -15.29
C SER A 207 -1.93 -15.68 -15.31
N GLU A 208 -1.13 -16.28 -16.19
CA GLU A 208 -0.90 -17.73 -16.21
C GLU A 208 -0.26 -18.22 -14.89
N ASN A 209 0.82 -17.58 -14.44
CA ASN A 209 1.47 -17.93 -13.17
C ASN A 209 0.53 -17.82 -11.96
N ILE A 210 -0.34 -16.79 -11.96
CA ILE A 210 -1.33 -16.54 -10.90
C ILE A 210 -2.39 -17.64 -10.91
N LYS A 211 -2.87 -18.01 -12.10
CA LYS A 211 -3.85 -19.09 -12.29
C LYS A 211 -3.29 -20.43 -11.81
N ASP A 212 -2.09 -20.80 -12.25
CA ASP A 212 -1.45 -22.06 -11.85
C ASP A 212 -1.25 -22.12 -10.32
N GLN A 213 -0.88 -21.00 -9.70
CA GLN A 213 -0.73 -20.93 -8.24
C GLN A 213 -2.07 -21.05 -7.51
N LEU A 214 -3.13 -20.44 -8.03
CA LEU A 214 -4.48 -20.59 -7.48
C LEU A 214 -4.94 -22.06 -7.57
N GLU A 215 -4.80 -22.70 -8.73
CA GLU A 215 -5.15 -24.12 -8.92
C GLU A 215 -4.35 -25.01 -7.96
N THR A 216 -3.04 -24.79 -7.82
CA THR A 216 -2.19 -25.54 -6.87
C THR A 216 -2.67 -25.38 -5.42
N ASN A 217 -2.98 -24.16 -4.98
CA ASN A 217 -3.43 -23.90 -3.60
C ASN A 217 -4.83 -24.47 -3.33
N LEU A 218 -5.66 -24.68 -4.35
CA LEU A 218 -6.97 -25.32 -4.19
C LEU A 218 -6.85 -26.85 -4.10
N GLU A 219 -5.82 -27.46 -4.69
CA GLU A 219 -5.55 -28.90 -4.59
C GLU A 219 -4.92 -29.30 -3.24
N GLU A 220 -4.17 -28.38 -2.61
CA GLU A 220 -3.51 -28.63 -1.31
C GLU A 220 -4.42 -28.39 -0.09
N ASN A 221 -5.63 -27.84 -0.27
CA ASN A 221 -6.59 -27.48 0.78
C ASN A 221 -7.79 -28.45 0.86
#